data_AF-A0A4R5BTD8-F1
#
_entry.id   AF-A0A4R5BTD8-F1
#
_cell.length_a   1.000
_cell.length_b   1.000
_cell.length_c   1.000
_cell.angle_alpha   90.00
_cell.angle_beta   90.00
_cell.angle_gamma   90.00
#
_symmetry.space_group_name_H-M   'P 1'
#
loop_
_entity.id
_entity.type
_entity.pdbx_description
1 polymer ?
#
loop_
_entity_poly.entity_id
_entity_poly.type
_entity_poly.pdbx_seq_one_letter_code
_entity_poly.pdbx_strand_id
1 'polypeptide(L)'
;MSRRAATLTVASVLVLALALVGSLMPVPYVALMPGPTSNTLGTNDKGQPLVRIEGRQVYPDAGHLNFTTVTYRGGPGGRIDLFTALRGWLAGDTAIVPEETIFPKNESQKQVDQENTRQMRDSQQSAEAAALHELGIPISTQVVVDGVQKGKPADGRLKPGDEITALDGAKVTSVSQITGTMAKRKIGAPVTLTLKRAGKEEKQTLTTVADPTGKRAVVGVVLADDYKFPFKIDISVGDVGGPSAGLMFSLAIVDKLTPGPLTAGKFIAGTGTITPEGKVGPIGGIQQKMVAARRAGATVFLTPKDNCSDALSARPDGLRLVRADTLHDAVQAINALTSGKGPI
;
A
#
# COMPACT_ATOMS: atom_id res chain seq x y z
N MET A 1 62.03 6.50 16.07
CA MET A 1 60.82 5.65 16.11
C MET A 1 61.21 4.24 15.72
N SER A 2 60.78 3.20 16.44
CA SER A 2 61.05 1.82 16.00
C SER A 2 60.32 1.54 14.67
N ARG A 3 60.86 0.64 13.82
CA ARG A 3 60.18 0.27 12.56
C ARG A 3 58.73 -0.15 12.80
N ARG A 4 58.47 -0.85 13.92
CA ARG A 4 57.12 -1.24 14.37
C ARG A 4 56.22 -0.04 14.66
N ALA A 5 56.72 0.98 15.37
CA ALA A 5 55.97 2.19 15.66
C ALA A 5 55.66 2.98 14.38
N ALA A 6 56.62 3.11 13.46
CA ALA A 6 56.40 3.77 12.17
C ALA A 6 55.34 3.04 11.31
N THR A 7 55.41 1.71 11.23
CA THR A 7 54.40 0.90 10.53
C THR A 7 53.02 1.05 11.16
N LEU A 8 52.92 1.01 12.50
CA LEU A 8 51.65 1.20 13.21
C LEU A 8 51.05 2.59 12.97
N THR A 9 51.87 3.63 12.99
CA THR A 9 51.41 5.01 12.74
C THR A 9 50.90 5.16 11.31
N VAL A 10 51.66 4.68 10.31
CA VAL A 10 51.25 4.76 8.89
C VAL A 10 49.99 3.94 8.64
N ALA A 11 49.90 2.72 9.17
CA ALA A 11 48.70 1.89 9.06
C ALA A 11 47.48 2.56 9.71
N SER A 12 47.63 3.16 10.90
CA SER A 12 46.54 3.86 11.59
C SER A 12 46.06 5.08 10.80
N VAL A 13 46.99 5.87 10.25
CA VAL A 13 46.65 7.03 9.40
C VAL A 13 45.93 6.58 8.13
N LEU A 14 46.39 5.50 7.48
CA LEU A 14 45.73 4.95 6.30
C LEU A 14 44.33 4.41 6.62
N VAL A 15 44.16 3.70 7.74
CA VAL A 15 42.85 3.21 8.19
C VAL A 15 41.91 4.38 8.49
N LEU A 16 42.39 5.42 9.18
CA LEU A 16 41.61 6.62 9.45
C LEU A 16 41.24 7.37 8.16
N ALA A 17 42.18 7.50 7.22
CA ALA A 17 41.93 8.14 5.94
C ALA A 17 40.91 7.35 5.09
N LEU A 18 41.03 6.02 5.01
CA LEU A 18 40.08 5.16 4.32
C LEU A 18 38.71 5.14 5.00
N ALA A 19 38.66 5.16 6.34
CA ALA A 19 37.42 5.28 7.09
C ALA A 19 36.74 6.63 6.83
N LEU A 20 37.51 7.72 6.79
CA LEU A 20 37.00 9.06 6.49
C LEU A 20 36.46 9.14 5.06
N VAL A 21 37.22 8.66 4.07
CA VAL A 21 36.79 8.61 2.67
C VAL A 21 35.55 7.72 2.52
N GLY A 22 35.56 6.53 3.10
CA GLY A 22 34.40 5.63 3.10
C GLY A 22 33.16 6.26 3.73
N SER A 23 33.32 7.03 4.82
CA SER A 23 32.21 7.73 5.48
C SER A 23 31.58 8.85 4.66
N LEU A 24 32.26 9.34 3.61
CA LEU A 24 31.76 10.39 2.72
C LEU A 24 31.21 9.82 1.39
N MET A 25 31.40 8.53 1.12
CA MET A 25 30.94 7.90 -0.12
C MET A 25 29.47 7.47 0.00
N PRO A 26 28.59 7.99 -0.89
CA PRO A 26 27.21 7.54 -0.93
C PRO A 26 27.13 6.10 -1.44
N VAL A 27 26.35 5.26 -0.78
CA VAL A 27 26.14 3.85 -1.17
C VAL A 27 24.72 3.66 -1.72
N PRO A 28 24.51 2.74 -2.69
CA PRO A 28 23.20 2.50 -3.31
C PRO A 28 22.32 1.59 -2.43
N TYR A 29 22.15 1.97 -1.16
CA TYR A 29 21.35 1.23 -0.18
C TYR A 29 20.33 2.15 0.49
N VAL A 30 19.27 1.54 0.99
CA VAL A 30 18.18 2.19 1.71
C VAL A 30 18.04 1.53 3.06
N ALA A 31 17.91 2.35 4.11
CA ALA A 31 17.58 1.91 5.45
C ALA A 31 16.07 1.96 5.67
N LEU A 32 15.49 0.81 6.03
CA LEU A 32 14.09 0.66 6.43
C LEU A 32 14.04 0.59 7.95
N MET A 33 13.37 1.56 8.56
CA MET A 33 13.26 1.71 10.01
C MET A 33 11.79 1.69 10.44
N PRO A 34 11.50 1.38 11.72
CA PRO A 34 10.17 1.52 12.29
C PRO A 34 9.69 2.97 12.12
N GLY A 35 8.55 3.15 11.43
CA GLY A 35 7.94 4.47 11.23
C GLY A 35 6.90 4.80 12.31
N PRO A 36 6.25 5.98 12.22
CA PRO A 36 5.14 6.33 13.09
C PRO A 36 3.94 5.40 12.89
N THR A 37 3.08 5.36 13.91
CA THR A 37 1.76 4.70 13.85
C THR A 37 0.67 5.74 14.03
N SER A 38 -0.46 5.59 13.35
CA SER A 38 -1.60 6.52 13.47
C SER A 38 -2.88 5.76 13.74
N ASN A 39 -3.67 6.25 14.69
CA ASN A 39 -4.97 5.66 15.06
C ASN A 39 -6.05 6.10 14.08
N THR A 40 -6.64 5.15 13.35
CA THR A 40 -7.70 5.45 12.36
C THR A 40 -9.01 5.92 12.99
N LEU A 41 -9.23 5.60 14.27
CA LEU A 41 -10.40 6.06 15.03
C LEU A 41 -10.22 7.46 15.60
N GLY A 42 -8.97 7.94 15.68
CA GLY A 42 -8.59 9.23 16.24
C GLY A 42 -8.56 10.38 15.23
N THR A 43 -7.72 11.38 15.53
CA THR A 43 -7.53 12.57 14.70
C THR A 43 -6.15 12.60 14.05
N ASN A 44 -6.03 13.32 12.93
CA ASN A 44 -4.75 13.66 12.32
C ASN A 44 -4.04 14.82 13.07
N ASP A 45 -2.85 15.20 12.60
CA ASP A 45 -2.03 16.26 13.20
C ASP A 45 -2.70 17.65 13.23
N LYS A 46 -3.77 17.84 12.46
CA LYS A 46 -4.57 19.07 12.40
C LYS A 46 -5.82 19.01 13.30
N GLY A 47 -5.96 17.96 14.12
CA GLY A 47 -7.10 17.73 14.99
C GLY A 47 -8.39 17.32 14.27
N GLN A 48 -8.32 16.97 12.98
CA GLN A 48 -9.48 16.50 12.22
C GLN A 48 -9.59 14.97 12.31
N PRO A 49 -10.80 14.37 12.34
CA PRO A 49 -10.95 12.91 12.33
C PRO A 49 -10.19 12.28 11.16
N LEU A 50 -9.43 11.22 11.42
CA LEU A 50 -8.68 10.53 10.37
C LEU A 50 -9.61 9.88 9.37
N VAL A 51 -10.65 9.20 9.85
CA VAL A 51 -11.77 8.68 9.04
C VAL A 51 -13.03 9.43 9.41
N ARG A 52 -13.56 10.22 8.48
CA ARG A 52 -14.81 10.97 8.63
C ARG A 52 -15.86 10.40 7.69
N ILE A 53 -17.06 10.14 8.21
CA ILE A 53 -18.19 9.63 7.43
C ILE A 53 -19.34 10.64 7.57
N GLU A 54 -19.90 11.07 6.45
CA GLU A 54 -21.00 12.04 6.37
C GLU A 54 -22.21 11.42 5.65
N GLY A 55 -23.43 11.80 6.03
CA GLY A 55 -24.66 11.32 5.38
C GLY A 55 -25.13 9.93 5.85
N ARG A 56 -24.57 9.40 6.94
CA ARG A 56 -25.02 8.16 7.60
C ARG A 56 -24.74 8.24 9.11
N GLN A 57 -25.49 7.46 9.89
CA GLN A 57 -25.25 7.30 11.32
C GLN A 57 -23.85 6.71 11.56
N VAL A 58 -23.11 7.32 12.47
CA VAL A 58 -21.79 6.85 12.92
C VAL A 58 -21.81 6.58 14.42
N TYR A 59 -21.03 5.59 14.83
CA TYR A 59 -20.85 5.23 16.24
C TYR A 59 -19.46 5.70 16.70
N PRO A 60 -19.36 6.49 17.77
CA PRO A 60 -18.07 6.94 18.28
C PRO A 60 -17.34 5.79 18.98
N ASP A 61 -16.06 5.63 18.69
CA ASP A 61 -15.13 4.76 19.42
C ASP A 61 -13.85 5.55 19.75
N ALA A 62 -13.39 5.43 21.00
CA ALA A 62 -12.14 5.98 21.50
C ALA A 62 -11.01 4.93 21.58
N GLY A 63 -11.26 3.74 21.03
CA GLY A 63 -10.30 2.65 20.94
C GLY A 63 -9.14 2.92 19.99
N HIS A 64 -8.33 1.88 19.79
CA HIS A 64 -7.09 1.95 19.02
C HIS A 64 -7.11 0.94 17.88
N LEU A 65 -7.26 1.46 16.66
CA LEU A 65 -7.00 0.75 15.40
C LEU A 65 -5.87 1.48 14.69
N ASN A 66 -4.63 1.10 15.00
CA ASN A 66 -3.47 1.80 14.44
C ASN A 66 -2.96 1.11 13.17
N PHE A 67 -2.81 1.88 12.09
CA PHE A 67 -1.94 1.42 10.99
C PHE A 67 -0.48 1.78 11.29
N THR A 68 0.42 1.05 10.65
CA THR A 68 1.86 1.19 10.85
C THR A 68 2.56 1.53 9.54
N THR A 69 3.59 2.36 9.64
CA THR A 69 4.41 2.81 8.51
C THR A 69 5.85 2.35 8.66
N VAL A 70 6.60 2.45 7.58
CA VAL A 70 8.06 2.30 7.58
C VAL A 70 8.68 3.62 7.15
N THR A 71 9.79 3.99 7.77
CA THR A 71 10.55 5.17 7.37
C THR A 71 11.73 4.72 6.52
N TYR A 72 11.85 5.29 5.33
CA TYR A 72 12.98 5.07 4.43
C TYR A 72 14.01 6.19 4.62
N ARG A 73 15.28 5.80 4.74
CA ARG A 73 16.42 6.73 4.65
C ARG A 73 17.36 6.24 3.57
N GLY A 74 17.64 7.07 2.58
CA GLY A 74 18.24 6.63 1.31
C GLY A 74 17.26 6.78 0.15
N GLY A 75 17.71 6.49 -1.08
CA GLY A 75 16.87 6.49 -2.28
C GLY A 75 17.12 7.66 -3.22
N PRO A 76 16.21 7.89 -4.18
CA PRO A 76 16.38 8.89 -5.25
C PRO A 76 16.57 10.33 -4.76
N GLY A 77 16.03 10.67 -3.59
CA GLY A 77 16.17 11.99 -2.96
C GLY A 77 17.46 12.20 -2.17
N GLY A 78 18.27 11.17 -1.96
CA GLY A 78 19.53 11.26 -1.23
C GLY A 78 19.97 9.91 -0.66
N ARG A 79 21.20 9.50 -0.99
CA ARG A 79 21.79 8.22 -0.55
C ARG A 79 22.36 8.31 0.86
N ILE A 80 22.35 7.18 1.56
CA ILE A 80 23.05 7.05 2.84
C ILE A 80 24.55 6.86 2.60
N ASP A 81 25.36 7.26 3.58
CA ASP A 81 26.78 6.97 3.61
C ASP A 81 27.08 5.55 4.09
N LEU A 82 28.29 5.06 3.83
CA LEU A 82 28.73 3.71 4.20
C LEU A 82 28.65 3.46 5.71
N PHE A 83 28.94 4.46 6.55
CA PHE A 83 28.93 4.28 8.00
C PHE A 83 27.51 4.16 8.53
N THR A 84 26.57 4.92 7.97
CA THR A 84 25.14 4.76 8.23
C THR A 84 24.64 3.37 7.82
N ALA A 85 25.06 2.87 6.65
CA ALA A 85 24.71 1.52 6.22
C ALA A 85 25.25 0.42 7.16
N LEU A 86 26.54 0.50 7.54
CA LEU A 86 27.16 -0.47 8.46
C LEU A 86 26.51 -0.44 9.85
N ARG A 87 26.21 0.76 10.37
CA ARG A 87 25.48 0.88 11.64
C ARG A 87 24.09 0.27 11.55
N GLY A 88 23.39 0.48 10.44
CA GLY A 88 22.08 -0.10 10.19
C GLY A 88 22.11 -1.63 10.16
N TRP A 89 23.15 -2.24 9.57
CA TRP A 89 23.34 -3.71 9.59
C TRP A 89 23.50 -4.29 10.99
N LEU A 90 24.07 -3.51 11.92
CA LEU A 90 24.26 -3.93 13.31
C LEU A 90 23.03 -3.63 14.18
N ALA A 91 22.06 -2.87 13.68
CA ALA A 91 20.86 -2.50 14.43
C ALA A 91 19.77 -3.58 14.27
N GLY A 92 19.18 -4.02 15.38
CA GLY A 92 18.17 -5.09 15.39
C GLY A 92 16.78 -4.70 14.84
N ASP A 93 16.55 -3.41 14.55
CA ASP A 93 15.27 -2.89 14.06
C ASP A 93 15.36 -2.27 12.66
N THR A 94 16.54 -2.24 12.04
CA THR A 94 16.79 -1.56 10.78
C THR A 94 17.19 -2.57 9.71
N ALA A 95 16.50 -2.58 8.58
CA ALA A 95 16.90 -3.39 7.44
C ALA A 95 17.61 -2.50 6.40
N ILE A 96 18.81 -2.90 5.99
CA ILE A 96 19.55 -2.22 4.92
C ILE A 96 19.45 -3.08 3.66
N VAL A 97 18.81 -2.54 2.63
CA VAL A 97 18.55 -3.24 1.36
C VAL A 97 19.07 -2.44 0.18
N PRO A 98 19.41 -3.08 -0.95
CA PRO A 98 19.76 -2.37 -2.17
C PRO A 98 18.64 -1.42 -2.60
N GLU A 99 19.00 -0.22 -3.05
CA GLU A 99 18.07 0.84 -3.44
C GLU A 99 17.02 0.36 -4.45
N GLU A 100 17.44 -0.41 -5.44
CA GLU A 100 16.63 -0.99 -6.50
C GLU A 100 15.60 -2.03 -6.04
N THR A 101 15.70 -2.50 -4.79
CA THR A 101 14.71 -3.41 -4.19
C THR A 101 13.44 -2.66 -3.80
N ILE A 102 13.56 -1.36 -3.51
CA ILE A 102 12.47 -0.52 -3.02
C ILE A 102 12.04 0.49 -4.09
N PHE A 103 13.00 1.09 -4.77
CA PHE A 103 12.76 2.16 -5.73
C PHE A 103 13.09 1.69 -7.15
N PRO A 104 12.19 1.91 -8.14
CA PRO A 104 12.48 1.57 -9.52
C PRO A 104 13.71 2.31 -10.05
N LYS A 105 14.48 1.64 -10.91
CA LYS A 105 15.66 2.26 -11.54
C LYS A 105 15.24 3.44 -12.39
N ASN A 106 15.94 4.58 -12.22
CA ASN A 106 15.76 5.82 -12.97
C ASN A 106 14.48 6.63 -12.66
N GLU A 107 13.81 6.37 -11.54
CA GLU A 107 12.75 7.26 -11.06
C GLU A 107 13.32 8.34 -10.14
N SER A 108 12.84 9.57 -10.33
CA SER A 108 13.12 10.69 -9.42
C SER A 108 12.27 10.57 -8.15
N GLN A 109 12.71 11.20 -7.06
CA GLN A 109 11.95 11.24 -5.80
C GLN A 109 10.50 11.72 -6.02
N LYS A 110 10.33 12.75 -6.86
CA LYS A 110 9.02 13.31 -7.18
C LYS A 110 8.09 12.28 -7.87
N GLN A 111 8.63 11.42 -8.74
CA GLN A 111 7.84 10.37 -9.39
C GLN A 111 7.43 9.28 -8.40
N VAL A 112 8.34 8.88 -7.51
CA VAL A 112 8.05 7.93 -6.43
C VAL A 112 6.96 8.47 -5.49
N ASP A 113 7.05 9.74 -5.10
CA ASP A 113 6.05 10.37 -4.22
C ASP A 113 4.67 10.47 -4.89
N GLN A 114 4.64 10.79 -6.19
CA GLN A 114 3.41 10.82 -6.98
C GLN A 114 2.76 9.43 -7.07
N GLU A 115 3.55 8.39 -7.31
CA GLU A 115 3.07 7.00 -7.36
C GLU A 115 2.58 6.54 -5.98
N ASN A 116 3.32 6.82 -4.91
CA ASN A 116 2.91 6.50 -3.53
C ASN A 116 1.61 7.19 -3.13
N THR A 117 1.41 8.44 -3.56
CA THR A 117 0.17 9.20 -3.34
C THR A 117 -0.99 8.56 -4.09
N ARG A 118 -0.77 8.15 -5.34
CA ARG A 118 -1.75 7.43 -6.16
C ARG A 118 -2.15 6.11 -5.52
N GLN A 119 -1.18 5.29 -5.12
CA GLN A 119 -1.43 4.01 -4.45
C GLN A 119 -2.16 4.17 -3.11
N MET A 120 -1.88 5.24 -2.37
CA MET A 120 -2.62 5.54 -1.14
C MET A 120 -4.08 5.85 -1.42
N ARG A 121 -4.37 6.67 -2.44
CA ARG A 121 -5.75 6.96 -2.87
C ARG A 121 -6.49 5.68 -3.29
N ASP A 122 -5.85 4.84 -4.09
CA ASP A 122 -6.43 3.57 -4.53
C ASP A 122 -6.68 2.62 -3.35
N SER A 123 -5.78 2.62 -2.36
CA SER A 123 -5.94 1.86 -1.12
C SER A 123 -7.10 2.38 -0.26
N GLN A 124 -7.34 3.69 -0.22
CA GLN A 124 -8.48 4.28 0.49
C GLN A 124 -9.80 3.87 -0.17
N GLN A 125 -9.91 4.00 -1.49
CA GLN A 125 -11.11 3.59 -2.23
C GLN A 125 -11.38 2.08 -2.11
N SER A 126 -10.33 1.25 -2.18
CA SER A 126 -10.47 -0.20 -1.98
C SER A 126 -10.92 -0.52 -0.55
N ALA A 127 -10.42 0.22 0.44
CA ALA A 127 -10.80 0.05 1.83
C ALA A 127 -12.26 0.43 2.09
N GLU A 128 -12.74 1.52 1.49
CA GLU A 128 -14.15 1.94 1.50
C GLU A 128 -15.04 0.88 0.86
N ALA A 129 -14.69 0.42 -0.35
CA ALA A 129 -15.44 -0.63 -1.04
C ALA A 129 -15.52 -1.93 -0.21
N ALA A 130 -14.39 -2.39 0.34
CA ALA A 130 -14.33 -3.59 1.17
C ALA A 130 -15.18 -3.48 2.43
N ALA A 131 -15.12 -2.34 3.13
CA ALA A 131 -15.91 -2.12 4.34
C ALA A 131 -17.42 -2.07 4.04
N LEU A 132 -17.82 -1.40 2.95
CA LEU A 132 -19.23 -1.36 2.56
C LEU A 132 -19.73 -2.73 2.11
N HIS A 133 -18.91 -3.51 1.41
CA HIS A 133 -19.23 -4.89 1.05
C HIS A 133 -19.41 -5.78 2.29
N GLU A 134 -18.50 -5.70 3.28
CA GLU A 134 -18.61 -6.41 4.56
C GLU A 134 -19.92 -6.09 5.29
N LEU A 135 -20.36 -4.83 5.23
CA LEU A 135 -21.59 -4.36 5.85
C LEU A 135 -22.85 -4.61 5.00
N GLY A 136 -22.73 -5.24 3.83
CA GLY A 136 -23.84 -5.49 2.91
C GLY A 136 -24.43 -4.21 2.29
N ILE A 137 -23.66 -3.13 2.24
CA ILE A 137 -24.06 -1.84 1.68
C ILE A 137 -23.73 -1.83 0.18
N PRO A 138 -24.72 -1.67 -0.72
CA PRO A 138 -24.48 -1.73 -2.15
C PRO A 138 -23.62 -0.54 -2.62
N ILE A 139 -22.62 -0.85 -3.44
CA ILE A 139 -21.77 0.14 -4.15
C ILE A 139 -21.92 -0.06 -5.65
N SER A 140 -21.77 1.01 -6.43
CA SER A 140 -21.71 0.92 -7.89
C SER A 140 -20.27 1.08 -8.36
N THR A 141 -19.80 0.16 -9.19
CA THR A 141 -18.46 0.22 -9.79
C THR A 141 -18.57 0.48 -11.28
N GLN A 142 -17.76 1.39 -11.78
CA GLN A 142 -17.63 1.70 -13.19
C GLN A 142 -16.16 1.71 -13.56
N VAL A 143 -15.79 1.16 -14.72
CA VAL A 143 -14.40 1.21 -15.18
C VAL A 143 -14.21 2.48 -15.98
N VAL A 144 -13.23 3.30 -15.63
CA VAL A 144 -12.94 4.56 -16.34
C VAL A 144 -11.55 4.55 -16.94
N VAL A 145 -11.41 5.25 -18.07
CA VAL A 145 -10.10 5.55 -18.65
C VAL A 145 -9.47 6.66 -17.80
N ASP A 146 -8.38 6.34 -17.11
CA ASP A 146 -7.59 7.32 -16.37
C ASP A 146 -6.57 8.02 -17.28
N GLY A 147 -6.02 7.28 -18.25
CA GLY A 147 -5.01 7.80 -19.16
C GLY A 147 -4.94 7.05 -20.48
N VAL A 148 -4.37 7.71 -21.49
CA VAL A 148 -4.15 7.13 -22.82
C VAL A 148 -2.69 7.34 -23.21
N GLN A 149 -2.04 6.27 -23.67
CA GLN A 149 -0.65 6.29 -24.07
C GLN A 149 -0.52 6.84 -25.50
N LYS A 150 0.32 7.85 -25.68
CA LYS A 150 0.58 8.47 -26.98
C LYS A 150 1.19 7.46 -27.96
N GLY A 151 0.74 7.49 -29.21
CA GLY A 151 1.22 6.61 -30.29
C GLY A 151 0.76 5.14 -30.21
N LYS A 152 -0.15 4.82 -29.27
CA LYS A 152 -0.77 3.49 -29.16
C LYS A 152 -2.18 3.50 -29.77
N PRO A 153 -2.80 2.33 -30.03
CA PRO A 153 -4.09 2.24 -30.73
C PRO A 153 -5.24 3.06 -30.12
N ALA A 154 -5.26 3.25 -28.80
CA ALA A 154 -6.27 4.05 -28.12
C ALA A 154 -6.05 5.57 -28.24
N ASP A 155 -4.86 6.02 -28.69
CA ASP A 155 -4.52 7.44 -28.84
C ASP A 155 -5.46 8.14 -29.82
N GLY A 156 -6.03 9.27 -29.39
CA GLY A 156 -7.05 10.02 -30.13
C GLY A 156 -8.43 9.34 -30.24
N ARG A 157 -8.58 8.07 -29.83
CA ARG A 157 -9.85 7.31 -29.88
C ARG A 157 -10.57 7.32 -28.53
N LEU A 158 -9.81 7.10 -27.46
CA LEU A 158 -10.29 7.14 -26.08
C LEU A 158 -9.77 8.41 -25.40
N LYS A 159 -10.47 8.84 -24.35
CA LYS A 159 -10.15 10.04 -23.58
C LYS A 159 -10.24 9.73 -22.09
N PRO A 160 -9.42 10.37 -21.24
CA PRO A 160 -9.62 10.32 -19.80
C PRO A 160 -11.06 10.68 -19.42
N GLY A 161 -11.68 9.87 -18.55
CA GLY A 161 -13.07 9.99 -18.15
C GLY A 161 -14.07 9.17 -18.98
N ASP A 162 -13.65 8.49 -20.04
CA ASP A 162 -14.52 7.53 -20.74
C ASP A 162 -14.83 6.33 -19.83
N GLU A 163 -16.11 5.99 -19.65
CA GLU A 163 -16.54 4.82 -18.88
C GLU A 163 -16.59 3.58 -19.78
N ILE A 164 -15.80 2.54 -19.52
CA ILE A 164 -15.84 1.27 -20.26
C ILE A 164 -16.93 0.37 -19.68
N THR A 165 -17.97 0.08 -20.47
CA THR A 165 -19.13 -0.70 -20.04
C THR A 165 -19.10 -2.14 -20.55
N ALA A 166 -18.44 -2.40 -21.68
CA ALA A 166 -18.27 -3.75 -22.22
C ALA A 166 -16.99 -3.92 -23.05
N LEU A 167 -16.51 -5.16 -23.11
CA LEU A 167 -15.37 -5.61 -23.91
C LEU A 167 -15.82 -6.76 -24.81
N ASP A 168 -15.76 -6.58 -26.14
CA ASP A 168 -16.30 -7.50 -27.15
C ASP A 168 -17.76 -7.92 -26.87
N GLY A 169 -18.57 -6.96 -26.40
CA GLY A 169 -19.99 -7.18 -26.08
C GLY A 169 -20.24 -7.83 -24.72
N ALA A 170 -19.22 -8.35 -24.02
CA ALA A 170 -19.37 -8.81 -22.65
C ALA A 170 -19.30 -7.63 -21.67
N LYS A 171 -20.31 -7.48 -20.81
CA LYS A 171 -20.33 -6.43 -19.78
C LYS A 171 -19.12 -6.59 -18.86
N VAL A 172 -18.45 -5.48 -18.57
CA VAL A 172 -17.33 -5.43 -17.63
C VAL A 172 -17.66 -4.50 -16.48
N THR A 173 -17.26 -4.91 -15.27
CA THR A 173 -17.49 -4.15 -14.03
C THR A 173 -16.21 -3.91 -13.26
N SER A 174 -15.07 -4.42 -13.72
CA SER A 174 -13.77 -4.18 -13.11
C SER A 174 -12.61 -4.22 -14.11
N VAL A 175 -11.51 -3.53 -13.79
CA VAL A 175 -10.26 -3.57 -14.56
C VAL A 175 -9.69 -5.00 -14.61
N SER A 176 -9.84 -5.80 -13.56
CA SER A 176 -9.36 -7.19 -13.51
C SER A 176 -10.01 -8.07 -14.58
N GLN A 177 -11.31 -7.90 -14.84
CA GLN A 177 -12.02 -8.60 -15.92
C GLN A 177 -11.48 -8.22 -17.31
N ILE A 178 -11.22 -6.92 -17.52
CA ILE A 178 -10.67 -6.44 -18.80
C ILE A 178 -9.26 -6.98 -18.99
N THR A 179 -8.39 -6.82 -18.00
CA THR A 179 -6.99 -7.29 -18.08
C THR A 179 -6.91 -8.81 -18.23
N GLY A 180 -7.72 -9.58 -17.51
CA GLY A 180 -7.80 -11.04 -17.63
C GLY A 180 -8.30 -11.51 -19.01
N THR A 181 -9.22 -10.76 -19.62
CA THR A 181 -9.70 -11.04 -20.99
C THR A 181 -8.65 -10.66 -22.04
N MET A 182 -8.00 -9.51 -21.87
CA MET A 182 -6.93 -9.03 -22.75
C MET A 182 -5.69 -9.93 -22.72
N ALA A 183 -5.37 -10.53 -21.56
CA ALA A 183 -4.24 -11.45 -21.41
C ALA A 183 -4.37 -12.71 -22.29
N LYS A 184 -5.59 -13.09 -22.68
CA LYS A 184 -5.85 -14.24 -23.56
C LYS A 184 -5.83 -13.87 -25.05
N ARG A 185 -5.72 -12.58 -25.40
CA ARG A 185 -5.74 -12.11 -26.79
C ARG A 185 -4.36 -12.14 -27.44
N LYS A 186 -4.35 -12.36 -28.75
CA LYS A 186 -3.15 -12.28 -29.59
C LYS A 186 -2.84 -10.83 -29.95
N ILE A 187 -1.56 -10.49 -30.05
CA ILE A 187 -1.10 -9.20 -30.59
C ILE A 187 -1.57 -9.09 -32.04
N GLY A 188 -2.08 -7.93 -32.43
CA GLY A 188 -2.65 -7.67 -33.75
C GLY A 188 -4.13 -8.04 -33.89
N ALA A 189 -4.73 -8.71 -32.90
CA ALA A 189 -6.17 -9.00 -32.92
C ALA A 189 -6.99 -7.73 -32.68
N PRO A 190 -8.17 -7.58 -33.32
CA PRO A 190 -9.10 -6.50 -33.02
C PRO A 190 -9.74 -6.72 -31.64
N VAL A 191 -10.07 -5.63 -30.97
CA VAL A 191 -10.84 -5.59 -29.73
C VAL A 191 -11.83 -4.45 -29.78
N THR A 192 -13.08 -4.70 -29.42
CA THR A 192 -14.16 -3.71 -29.39
C THR A 192 -14.45 -3.31 -27.96
N LEU A 193 -14.20 -2.04 -27.64
CA LEU A 193 -14.59 -1.43 -26.39
C LEU A 193 -15.93 -0.73 -26.57
N THR A 194 -16.89 -1.05 -25.72
CA THR A 194 -18.10 -0.23 -25.56
C THR A 194 -17.83 0.73 -24.42
N LEU A 195 -17.92 2.02 -24.71
CA LEU A 195 -17.67 3.08 -23.76
C LEU A 195 -18.86 4.03 -23.68
N LYS A 196 -19.00 4.71 -22.55
CA LYS A 196 -19.97 5.76 -22.33
C LYS A 196 -19.21 7.07 -22.14
N ARG A 197 -19.44 8.01 -23.06
CA ARG A 197 -18.84 9.34 -23.06
C ARG A 197 -19.93 10.38 -22.95
N ALA A 198 -19.89 11.20 -21.90
CA ALA A 198 -20.92 12.22 -21.62
C ALA A 198 -22.36 11.66 -21.68
N GLY A 199 -22.56 10.43 -21.18
CA GLY A 199 -23.87 9.78 -21.15
C GLY A 199 -24.24 8.97 -22.40
N LYS A 200 -23.52 9.11 -23.52
CA LYS A 200 -23.80 8.41 -24.78
C LYS A 200 -22.90 7.19 -24.94
N GLU A 201 -23.49 6.08 -25.38
CA GLU A 201 -22.75 4.85 -25.66
C GLU A 201 -22.08 4.94 -27.04
N GLU A 202 -20.79 4.61 -27.10
CA GLU A 202 -19.97 4.56 -28.30
C GLU A 202 -19.20 3.23 -28.35
N LYS A 203 -18.99 2.69 -29.55
CA LYS A 203 -18.15 1.50 -29.77
C LYS A 203 -16.87 1.89 -30.48
N GLN A 204 -15.74 1.48 -29.93
CA GLN A 204 -14.42 1.70 -30.50
C GLN A 204 -13.74 0.35 -30.72
N THR A 205 -13.55 -0.02 -31.98
CA THR A 205 -12.74 -1.17 -32.35
C THR A 205 -11.29 -0.73 -32.54
N LEU A 206 -10.39 -1.31 -31.76
CA LEU A 206 -8.96 -1.02 -31.74
C LEU A 206 -8.18 -2.29 -32.08
N THR A 207 -7.05 -2.14 -32.77
CA THR A 207 -6.13 -3.25 -33.01
C THR A 207 -5.15 -3.35 -31.86
N THR A 208 -5.03 -4.52 -31.24
CA THR A 208 -4.06 -4.70 -30.15
C THR A 208 -2.61 -4.66 -30.64
N VAL A 209 -1.72 -4.11 -29.82
CA VAL A 209 -0.27 -4.06 -30.06
C VAL A 209 0.47 -4.71 -28.90
N ALA A 210 1.76 -4.97 -29.09
CA ALA A 210 2.61 -5.45 -28.02
C ALA A 210 2.77 -4.39 -26.91
N ASP A 211 2.72 -4.85 -25.66
CA ASP A 211 3.15 -4.08 -24.50
C ASP A 211 4.68 -3.83 -24.54
N PRO A 212 5.24 -2.93 -23.71
CA PRO A 212 6.68 -2.67 -23.70
C PRO A 212 7.56 -3.91 -23.49
N THR A 213 7.04 -4.96 -22.84
CA THR A 213 7.77 -6.22 -22.64
C THR A 213 7.67 -7.20 -23.82
N GLY A 214 6.79 -6.92 -24.80
CA GLY A 214 6.57 -7.76 -25.97
C GLY A 214 5.71 -9.00 -25.74
N LYS A 215 5.15 -9.19 -24.53
CA LYS A 215 4.52 -10.45 -24.11
C LYS A 215 2.99 -10.38 -24.06
N ARG A 216 2.41 -9.18 -24.00
CA ARG A 216 0.97 -8.98 -23.78
C ARG A 216 0.36 -8.10 -24.87
N ALA A 217 -0.88 -8.41 -25.23
CA ALA A 217 -1.69 -7.58 -26.10
C ALA A 217 -2.28 -6.40 -25.31
N VAL A 218 -2.04 -5.18 -25.77
CA VAL A 218 -2.56 -3.94 -25.17
C VAL A 218 -3.12 -3.01 -26.23
N VAL A 219 -3.99 -2.08 -25.82
CA VAL A 219 -4.47 -0.98 -26.69
C VAL A 219 -3.90 0.38 -26.28
N GLY A 220 -3.14 0.45 -25.18
CA GLY A 220 -2.51 1.68 -24.70
C GLY A 220 -3.41 2.57 -23.85
N VAL A 221 -4.24 1.99 -22.99
CA VAL A 221 -5.01 2.71 -21.97
C VAL A 221 -4.53 2.38 -20.57
N VAL A 222 -4.63 3.35 -19.69
CA VAL A 222 -4.59 3.18 -18.23
C VAL A 222 -6.03 3.23 -17.76
N LEU A 223 -6.49 2.15 -17.14
CA LEU A 223 -7.85 2.04 -16.62
C LEU A 223 -7.81 2.13 -15.09
N ALA A 224 -8.86 2.67 -14.51
CA ALA A 224 -9.09 2.68 -13.08
C ALA A 224 -10.52 2.19 -12.80
N ASP A 225 -10.69 1.49 -11.67
CA ASP A 225 -12.02 1.24 -11.13
C ASP A 225 -12.47 2.51 -10.40
N ASP A 226 -13.61 3.07 -10.79
CA ASP A 226 -14.22 4.21 -10.13
C ASP A 226 -15.45 3.75 -9.35
N TYR A 227 -15.43 3.99 -8.05
CA TYR A 227 -16.46 3.55 -7.12
C TYR A 227 -17.37 4.71 -6.77
N LYS A 228 -18.68 4.49 -6.93
CA LYS A 228 -19.72 5.40 -6.44
C LYS A 228 -20.25 4.86 -5.12
N PHE A 229 -19.83 5.52 -4.06
CA PHE A 229 -20.29 5.24 -2.71
C PHE A 229 -21.61 5.97 -2.43
N PRO A 230 -22.54 5.35 -1.66
CA PRO A 230 -23.86 5.92 -1.37
C PRO A 230 -23.82 7.11 -0.41
N PHE A 231 -22.68 7.35 0.24
CA PHE A 231 -22.42 8.47 1.14
C PHE A 231 -20.91 8.75 1.18
N LYS A 232 -20.52 9.85 1.80
CA LYS A 232 -19.13 10.33 1.73
C LYS A 232 -18.29 9.78 2.87
N ILE A 233 -17.13 9.23 2.54
CA ILE A 233 -16.10 8.80 3.48
C ILE A 233 -14.82 9.57 3.09
N ASP A 234 -14.26 10.33 4.04
CA ASP A 234 -13.00 11.04 3.86
C ASP A 234 -11.93 10.40 4.75
N ILE A 235 -10.82 9.93 4.15
CA ILE A 235 -9.66 9.38 4.87
C ILE A 235 -8.49 10.36 4.75
N SER A 236 -8.06 10.94 5.86
CA SER A 236 -7.06 12.02 5.91
C SER A 236 -5.77 11.58 6.61
N VAL A 237 -4.81 11.07 5.85
CA VAL A 237 -3.58 10.42 6.37
C VAL A 237 -2.30 11.27 6.28
N GLY A 238 -2.43 12.56 5.95
CA GLY A 238 -1.27 13.47 5.82
C GLY A 238 -0.32 13.03 4.71
N ASP A 239 0.99 13.12 4.96
CA ASP A 239 2.05 12.79 3.99
C ASP A 239 2.40 11.29 3.96
N VAL A 240 1.55 10.43 4.51
CA VAL A 240 1.76 8.97 4.48
C VAL A 240 1.37 8.42 3.11
N GLY A 241 2.31 7.75 2.44
CA GLY A 241 2.10 7.10 1.13
C GLY A 241 2.08 5.57 1.17
N GLY A 242 1.67 4.97 0.05
CA GLY A 242 1.68 3.51 -0.18
C GLY A 242 0.42 2.77 0.29
N PRO A 243 0.15 1.55 -0.21
CA PRO A 243 -1.17 0.92 -0.10
C PRO A 243 -1.40 0.12 1.19
N SER A 244 -0.44 0.11 2.11
CA SER A 244 -0.35 -0.90 3.18
C SER A 244 -1.26 -0.70 4.39
N ALA A 245 -2.10 0.34 4.37
CA ALA A 245 -3.02 0.69 5.44
C ALA A 245 -4.48 0.32 5.13
N GLY A 246 -4.76 -0.24 3.94
CA GLY A 246 -6.10 -0.58 3.47
C GLY A 246 -6.93 -1.39 4.47
N LEU A 247 -6.37 -2.47 5.03
CA LEU A 247 -7.07 -3.27 6.05
C LEU A 247 -7.51 -2.43 7.26
N MET A 248 -6.64 -1.55 7.75
CA MET A 248 -6.92 -0.75 8.94
C MET A 248 -7.94 0.35 8.68
N PHE A 249 -7.96 0.93 7.47
CA PHE A 249 -9.01 1.85 7.06
C PHE A 249 -10.36 1.15 6.94
N SER A 250 -10.40 -0.05 6.36
CA SER A 250 -11.64 -0.82 6.28
C SER A 250 -12.21 -1.15 7.66
N LEU A 251 -11.36 -1.61 8.59
CA LEU A 251 -11.79 -1.88 9.97
C LEU A 251 -12.32 -0.62 10.67
N ALA A 252 -11.71 0.53 10.43
CA ALA A 252 -12.18 1.81 10.98
C ALA A 252 -13.57 2.20 10.45
N ILE A 253 -13.83 1.94 9.16
CA ILE A 253 -15.14 2.20 8.56
C ILE A 253 -16.18 1.21 9.10
N VAL A 254 -15.84 -0.08 9.21
CA VAL A 254 -16.70 -1.11 9.81
C VAL A 254 -17.07 -0.74 11.24
N ASP A 255 -16.07 -0.36 12.06
CA ASP A 255 -16.26 0.09 13.45
C ASP A 255 -17.19 1.31 13.51
N LYS A 256 -16.89 2.37 12.76
CA LYS A 256 -17.70 3.60 12.77
C LYS A 256 -19.13 3.41 12.27
N LEU A 257 -19.40 2.39 11.45
CA LEU A 257 -20.73 2.11 10.91
C LEU A 257 -21.51 1.03 11.67
N THR A 258 -20.90 0.41 12.69
CA THR A 258 -21.52 -0.67 13.48
C THR A 258 -21.69 -0.25 14.94
N PRO A 259 -22.81 -0.59 15.61
CA PRO A 259 -22.95 -0.32 17.03
C PRO A 259 -21.91 -1.07 17.88
N GLY A 260 -21.29 -0.35 18.80
CA GLY A 260 -20.36 -0.89 19.80
C GLY A 260 -18.89 -0.87 19.33
N PRO A 261 -17.94 -0.68 20.26
CA PRO A 261 -16.52 -0.55 19.91
C PRO A 261 -15.94 -1.90 19.48
N LEU A 262 -15.46 -2.00 18.24
CA LEU A 262 -14.88 -3.22 17.67
C LEU A 262 -13.67 -3.68 18.51
N THR A 263 -12.86 -2.73 18.98
CA THR A 263 -11.64 -3.03 19.73
C THR A 263 -11.88 -3.42 21.19
N ALA A 264 -13.07 -3.12 21.74
CA ALA A 264 -13.40 -3.22 23.16
C ALA A 264 -12.27 -2.73 24.11
N GLY A 265 -11.63 -1.61 23.76
CA GLY A 265 -10.55 -0.99 24.54
C GLY A 265 -9.17 -1.63 24.39
N LYS A 266 -9.01 -2.65 23.54
CA LYS A 266 -7.69 -3.22 23.24
C LYS A 266 -6.92 -2.31 22.27
N PHE A 267 -5.60 -2.23 22.47
CA PHE A 267 -4.71 -1.64 21.48
C PHE A 267 -4.38 -2.63 20.38
N ILE A 268 -5.06 -2.47 19.24
CA ILE A 268 -4.88 -3.25 18.03
C ILE A 268 -4.16 -2.40 16.98
N ALA A 269 -3.05 -2.90 16.48
CA ALA A 269 -2.38 -2.35 15.31
C ALA A 269 -2.41 -3.36 14.17
N GLY A 270 -2.07 -2.93 12.95
CA GLY A 270 -1.97 -3.86 11.83
C GLY A 270 -1.48 -3.22 10.55
N THR A 271 -1.44 -4.05 9.52
CA THR A 271 -1.09 -3.67 8.15
C THR A 271 -1.69 -4.67 7.16
N GLY A 272 -1.81 -4.26 5.92
CA GLY A 272 -2.30 -5.09 4.83
C GLY A 272 -2.83 -4.21 3.72
N THR A 273 -2.46 -4.53 2.48
CA THR A 273 -3.24 -4.02 1.34
C THR A 273 -4.61 -4.70 1.37
N ILE A 274 -5.60 -4.12 0.71
CA ILE A 274 -6.93 -4.71 0.63
C ILE A 274 -7.48 -4.56 -0.78
N THR A 275 -8.13 -5.60 -1.27
CA THR A 275 -8.92 -5.50 -2.51
C THR A 275 -10.33 -4.99 -2.18
N PRO A 276 -11.05 -4.43 -3.15
CA PRO A 276 -12.44 -4.00 -2.99
C PRO A 276 -13.39 -5.09 -2.46
N GLU A 277 -13.08 -6.37 -2.71
CA GLU A 277 -13.84 -7.53 -2.23
C GLU A 277 -13.47 -7.93 -0.80
N GLY A 278 -12.52 -7.23 -0.17
CA GLY A 278 -12.07 -7.48 1.20
C GLY A 278 -10.96 -8.52 1.32
N LYS A 279 -10.25 -8.90 0.25
CA LYS A 279 -9.08 -9.78 0.36
C LYS A 279 -7.87 -8.98 0.88
N VAL A 280 -7.22 -9.46 1.93
CA VAL A 280 -6.00 -8.85 2.47
C VAL A 280 -4.78 -9.32 1.67
N GLY A 281 -3.93 -8.39 1.27
CA GLY A 281 -2.73 -8.65 0.50
C GLY A 281 -1.44 -8.36 1.25
N PRO A 282 -0.29 -8.82 0.71
CA PRO A 282 1.01 -8.69 1.33
C PRO A 282 1.49 -7.24 1.39
N ILE A 283 2.47 -7.01 2.26
CA ILE A 283 3.14 -5.73 2.44
C ILE A 283 4.66 -5.90 2.57
N GLY A 284 5.40 -4.80 2.41
CA GLY A 284 6.83 -4.71 2.74
C GLY A 284 7.07 -4.20 4.18
N GLY A 285 8.20 -4.60 4.76
CA GLY A 285 8.69 -4.09 6.04
C GLY A 285 7.90 -4.55 7.27
N ILE A 286 7.37 -5.77 7.24
CA ILE A 286 6.56 -6.32 8.35
C ILE A 286 7.29 -6.29 9.70
N GLN A 287 8.59 -6.54 9.72
CA GLN A 287 9.40 -6.53 10.93
C GLN A 287 9.43 -5.13 11.56
N GLN A 288 9.75 -4.10 10.76
CA GLN A 288 9.78 -2.70 11.20
C GLN A 288 8.40 -2.23 11.70
N LYS A 289 7.33 -2.66 11.01
CA LYS A 289 5.94 -2.35 11.38
C LYS A 289 5.52 -2.96 12.71
N MET A 290 5.86 -4.22 12.97
CA MET A 290 5.59 -4.85 14.27
C MET A 290 6.35 -4.16 15.40
N VAL A 291 7.61 -3.78 15.17
CA VAL A 291 8.39 -3.00 16.16
C VAL A 291 7.73 -1.64 16.41
N ALA A 292 7.30 -0.93 15.36
CA ALA A 292 6.58 0.35 15.48
C ALA A 292 5.28 0.19 16.29
N ALA A 293 4.47 -0.82 15.98
CA ALA A 293 3.25 -1.14 16.73
C ALA A 293 3.55 -1.41 18.21
N ARG A 294 4.57 -2.22 18.49
CA ARG A 294 4.92 -2.56 19.87
C ARG A 294 5.42 -1.35 20.64
N ARG A 295 6.25 -0.50 20.03
CA ARG A 295 6.71 0.78 20.60
C ARG A 295 5.57 1.74 20.90
N ALA A 296 4.52 1.73 20.06
CA ALA A 296 3.32 2.53 20.28
C ALA A 296 2.42 2.00 21.42
N GLY A 297 2.64 0.77 21.90
CA GLY A 297 1.87 0.15 22.97
C GLY A 297 0.85 -0.91 22.51
N ALA A 298 0.84 -1.25 21.22
CA ALA A 298 -0.03 -2.31 20.72
C ALA A 298 0.26 -3.65 21.40
N THR A 299 -0.81 -4.41 21.64
CA THR A 299 -0.75 -5.77 22.20
C THR A 299 -1.17 -6.82 21.18
N VAL A 300 -1.88 -6.41 20.14
CA VAL A 300 -2.33 -7.23 19.01
C VAL A 300 -1.85 -6.60 17.71
N PHE A 301 -1.39 -7.43 16.77
CA PHE A 301 -0.97 -7.01 15.44
C PHE A 301 -1.61 -7.88 14.35
N LEU A 302 -2.48 -7.28 13.53
CA LEU A 302 -3.07 -7.93 12.36
C LEU A 302 -2.04 -8.04 11.23
N THR A 303 -1.84 -9.26 10.74
CA THR A 303 -0.79 -9.63 9.80
C THR A 303 -1.38 -10.30 8.57
N PRO A 304 -1.07 -9.86 7.34
CA PRO A 304 -1.47 -10.56 6.12
C PRO A 304 -0.92 -11.99 6.11
N LYS A 305 -1.71 -12.95 5.62
CA LYS A 305 -1.30 -14.36 5.44
C LYS A 305 0.11 -14.52 4.88
N ASP A 306 0.37 -13.82 3.79
CA ASP A 306 1.61 -13.97 3.02
C ASP A 306 2.83 -13.38 3.74
N ASN A 307 2.61 -12.60 4.81
CA ASN A 307 3.67 -12.07 5.67
C ASN A 307 3.84 -12.88 6.98
N CYS A 308 3.02 -13.91 7.25
CA CYS A 308 3.06 -14.62 8.53
C CYS A 308 4.42 -15.26 8.84
N SER A 309 5.10 -15.83 7.84
CA SER A 309 6.42 -16.45 8.03
C SER A 309 7.45 -15.43 8.53
N ASP A 310 7.53 -14.28 7.87
CA ASP A 310 8.45 -13.19 8.23
C ASP A 310 8.05 -12.51 9.55
N ALA A 311 6.75 -12.45 9.84
CA ALA A 311 6.25 -11.90 11.09
C ALA A 311 6.60 -12.80 12.28
N LEU A 312 6.47 -14.11 12.13
CA LEU A 312 6.76 -15.08 13.21
C LEU A 312 8.25 -15.12 13.55
N SER A 313 9.14 -14.95 12.58
CA SER A 313 10.58 -14.97 12.81
C SER A 313 11.12 -13.75 13.56
N ALA A 314 10.37 -12.64 13.57
CA ALA A 314 10.79 -11.35 14.13
C ALA A 314 9.75 -10.74 15.09
N ARG A 315 8.86 -11.56 15.65
CA ARG A 315 7.78 -11.11 16.51
C ARG A 315 8.32 -10.45 17.79
N PRO A 316 7.98 -9.18 18.08
CA PRO A 316 8.36 -8.53 19.33
C PRO A 316 7.68 -9.18 20.55
N ASP A 317 8.37 -9.21 21.68
CA ASP A 317 7.81 -9.69 22.94
C ASP A 317 6.57 -8.89 23.37
N GLY A 318 5.56 -9.61 23.85
CA GLY A 318 4.28 -9.02 24.25
C GLY A 318 3.39 -8.56 23.09
N LEU A 319 3.75 -8.88 21.83
CA LEU A 319 2.88 -8.66 20.67
C LEU A 319 2.24 -9.98 20.24
N ARG A 320 0.91 -10.06 20.26
CA ARG A 320 0.14 -11.18 19.70
C ARG A 320 -0.10 -10.93 18.22
N LEU A 321 0.34 -11.86 17.37
CA LEU A 321 0.06 -11.80 15.94
C LEU A 321 -1.27 -12.49 15.66
N VAL A 322 -2.08 -11.86 14.81
CA VAL A 322 -3.36 -12.39 14.32
C VAL A 322 -3.31 -12.36 12.81
N ARG A 323 -3.57 -13.50 12.18
CA ARG A 323 -3.55 -13.62 10.73
C ARG A 323 -4.85 -13.06 10.15
N ALA A 324 -4.74 -12.26 9.09
CA ALA A 324 -5.85 -11.72 8.33
C ALA A 324 -5.70 -12.11 6.86
N ASP A 325 -6.60 -12.99 6.37
CA ASP A 325 -6.69 -13.35 4.96
C ASP A 325 -7.69 -12.45 4.23
N THR A 326 -8.76 -12.09 4.93
CA THR A 326 -9.81 -11.17 4.48
C THR A 326 -10.19 -10.17 5.57
N LEU A 327 -10.91 -9.12 5.20
CA LEU A 327 -11.52 -8.17 6.13
C LEU A 327 -12.47 -8.89 7.09
N HIS A 328 -13.27 -9.81 6.57
CA HIS A 328 -14.20 -10.61 7.35
C HIS A 328 -13.47 -11.40 8.45
N ASP A 329 -12.37 -12.08 8.09
CA ASP A 329 -11.55 -12.83 9.06
C ASP A 329 -10.96 -11.90 10.13
N ALA A 330 -10.52 -10.70 9.75
CA ALA A 330 -10.01 -9.72 10.69
C ALA A 330 -11.10 -9.24 11.67
N VAL A 331 -12.30 -8.93 11.19
CA VAL A 331 -13.45 -8.55 12.03
C VAL A 331 -13.80 -9.69 13.00
N GLN A 332 -13.89 -10.93 12.51
CA GLN A 332 -14.16 -12.10 13.35
C GLN A 332 -13.07 -12.31 14.41
N ALA A 333 -11.79 -12.21 14.04
CA ALA A 333 -10.69 -12.40 14.98
C ALA A 333 -10.65 -11.32 16.06
N ILE A 334 -10.96 -10.06 15.71
CA ILE A 334 -11.08 -8.99 16.70
C ILE A 334 -12.26 -9.27 17.64
N ASN A 335 -13.43 -9.65 17.11
CA ASN A 335 -14.59 -10.02 17.91
C ASN A 335 -14.29 -11.22 18.83
N ALA A 336 -13.51 -12.20 18.38
CA ALA A 336 -13.10 -13.33 19.20
C ALA A 336 -12.14 -12.91 20.31
N LEU A 337 -11.21 -11.99 20.04
CA LEU A 337 -10.32 -11.42 21.03
C LEU A 337 -11.06 -10.62 22.11
N THR A 338 -12.11 -9.89 21.74
CA THR A 338 -12.85 -9.02 22.65
C THR A 338 -13.92 -9.78 23.45
N SER A 339 -14.59 -10.76 22.84
CA SER A 339 -15.62 -11.58 23.49
C SER A 339 -15.08 -12.81 24.21
N GLY A 340 -13.85 -13.24 23.89
CA GLY A 340 -13.27 -14.51 24.37
C GLY A 340 -13.89 -15.76 23.73
N LYS A 341 -14.65 -15.62 22.63
CA LYS A 341 -15.36 -16.72 21.95
C LYS A 341 -15.05 -16.74 20.46
N GLY A 342 -14.78 -17.93 19.91
CA GLY A 342 -14.52 -18.12 18.48
C GLY A 342 -13.04 -18.37 18.15
N PRO A 343 -12.72 -18.67 16.87
CA PRO A 343 -11.34 -18.90 16.44
C PRO A 343 -10.55 -17.58 16.43
N ILE A 344 -9.28 -17.66 16.84
CA ILE A 344 -8.28 -16.58 16.72
C ILE A 344 -7.11 -17.09 15.89
#